data_AF-A0A2T8HRE3-F1
#
_entry.id   AF-A0A2T8HRE3-F1
#
_cell.length_a   1.000
_cell.length_b   1.000
_cell.length_c   1.000
_cell.angle_alpha   90.00
_cell.angle_beta   90.00
_cell.angle_gamma   90.00
#
_symmetry.space_group_name_H-M   'P 1'
#
loop_
_entity.id
_entity.type
_entity.pdbx_description
1 polymer ?
#
loop_
_entity_poly.entity_id
_entity_poly.type
_entity_poly.pdbx_seq_one_letter_code
_entity_poly.pdbx_strand_id
1 'polypeptide(L)'
;MKFTSLDAIAGLASELPVSDAAAVAAARARQNSLTKPPGALGQLETLAEFMAGWRKTARPEITRAQALVFAGNHGICAQGVNPFPQKVTAQMVANFQAGGAAINQLCRVNGADLRVFALELERPTQDFTQAPAMSEAETLEAMRIGADAVDPQADVLVLGEMGIGNSTVAAAMAAGLFGGDLADWVGPGTGSDAPGMARKIAAIEAGLARHKGAKGMGILAALGGREQAAICGAVLAARAAGIVVLLDGFICTAAAAALHGADPRLLDHCLIGHQSAEPGHRKLLENLGKSAILGFDMRLGEGSGAALALGILRSALACHNGMATFGEAGVSEA
;
A
#
# COMPACT_ATOMS: atom_id res chain seq x y z
N MET A 1 10.78 -14.99 -5.08
CA MET A 1 11.59 -13.92 -5.73
C MET A 1 12.89 -13.77 -4.95
N LYS A 2 14.05 -13.49 -5.56
CA LYS A 2 15.32 -13.31 -4.81
C LYS A 2 15.71 -11.84 -4.83
N PHE A 3 15.91 -11.24 -3.64
CA PHE A 3 16.42 -9.89 -3.49
C PHE A 3 17.90 -9.97 -3.08
N THR A 4 18.81 -9.55 -3.96
CA THR A 4 20.27 -9.70 -3.75
C THR A 4 20.91 -8.47 -3.12
N SER A 5 20.41 -7.28 -3.44
CA SER A 5 20.79 -5.99 -2.87
C SER A 5 19.65 -4.98 -3.04
N LEU A 6 19.67 -3.89 -2.29
CA LEU A 6 18.68 -2.81 -2.43
C LEU A 6 18.83 -2.08 -3.77
N ASP A 7 20.06 -1.94 -4.26
CA ASP A 7 20.35 -1.33 -5.56
C ASP A 7 19.80 -2.15 -6.73
N ALA A 8 19.77 -3.48 -6.60
CA ALA A 8 19.25 -4.37 -7.64
C ALA A 8 17.72 -4.23 -7.85
N ILE A 9 17.00 -3.64 -6.88
CA ILE A 9 15.53 -3.51 -6.94
C ILE A 9 15.08 -2.66 -8.12
N ALA A 10 15.81 -1.60 -8.47
CA ALA A 10 15.47 -0.73 -9.60
C ALA A 10 15.47 -1.48 -10.95
N GLY A 11 16.34 -2.49 -11.10
CA GLY A 11 16.43 -3.30 -12.33
C GLY A 11 15.20 -4.19 -12.57
N LEU A 12 14.48 -4.55 -11.50
CA LEU A 12 13.36 -5.50 -11.57
C LEU A 12 12.20 -4.99 -12.44
N ALA A 13 12.00 -3.68 -12.55
CA ALA A 13 10.92 -3.11 -13.33
C ALA A 13 10.95 -3.52 -14.81
N SER A 14 12.15 -3.79 -15.35
CA SER A 14 12.35 -4.21 -16.74
C SER A 14 12.16 -5.72 -16.94
N GLU A 15 12.19 -6.51 -15.86
CA GLU A 15 12.05 -7.98 -15.91
C GLU A 15 10.65 -8.45 -15.52
N LEU A 16 9.96 -7.66 -14.71
CA LEU A 16 8.66 -7.99 -14.17
C LEU A 16 7.54 -7.81 -15.23
N PRO A 17 6.43 -8.58 -15.13
CA PRO A 17 5.32 -8.49 -16.06
C PRO A 17 4.78 -7.06 -16.23
N VAL A 18 4.22 -6.74 -17.40
CA VAL A 18 3.52 -5.48 -17.65
C VAL A 18 2.03 -5.73 -17.92
N SER A 19 1.22 -4.68 -17.79
CA SER A 19 -0.20 -4.70 -18.12
C SER A 19 -0.41 -5.02 -19.60
N ASP A 20 -1.40 -5.87 -19.91
CA ASP A 20 -1.72 -6.28 -21.27
C ASP A 20 -2.61 -5.25 -21.98
N ALA A 21 -2.02 -4.51 -22.92
CA ALA A 21 -2.71 -3.43 -23.63
C ALA A 21 -3.92 -3.93 -24.46
N ALA A 22 -3.87 -5.17 -24.96
CA ALA A 22 -4.97 -5.74 -25.74
C ALA A 22 -6.20 -6.04 -24.85
N ALA A 23 -5.98 -6.59 -23.66
CA ALA A 23 -7.02 -6.83 -22.66
C ALA A 23 -7.63 -5.51 -22.17
N VAL A 24 -6.80 -4.48 -21.93
CA VAL A 24 -7.28 -3.13 -21.60
C VAL A 24 -8.18 -2.58 -22.72
N ALA A 25 -7.74 -2.67 -23.98
CA ALA A 25 -8.51 -2.19 -25.12
C ALA A 25 -9.83 -2.95 -25.29
N ALA A 26 -9.82 -4.28 -25.09
CA ALA A 26 -11.01 -5.12 -25.16
C ALA A 26 -12.01 -4.81 -24.03
N ALA A 27 -11.52 -4.59 -22.80
CA ALA A 27 -12.36 -4.16 -21.69
C ALA A 27 -12.98 -2.77 -21.94
N ARG A 28 -12.21 -1.81 -22.47
CA ARG A 28 -12.73 -0.49 -22.88
C ARG A 28 -13.80 -0.61 -23.96
N ALA A 29 -13.58 -1.43 -24.98
CA ALA A 29 -14.56 -1.66 -26.04
C ALA A 29 -15.87 -2.22 -25.46
N ARG A 30 -15.77 -3.18 -24.53
CA ARG A 30 -16.94 -3.67 -23.81
C ARG A 30 -17.63 -2.57 -23.00
N GLN A 31 -16.90 -1.77 -22.22
CA GLN A 31 -17.47 -0.66 -21.43
C GLN A 31 -18.28 0.32 -22.28
N ASN A 32 -17.83 0.59 -23.51
CA ASN A 32 -18.52 1.48 -24.45
C ASN A 32 -19.78 0.85 -25.07
N SER A 33 -19.90 -0.48 -25.04
CA SER A 33 -21.07 -1.21 -25.57
C SER A 33 -22.17 -1.46 -24.53
N LEU A 34 -21.87 -1.30 -23.23
CA LEU A 34 -22.84 -1.54 -22.14
C LEU A 34 -24.00 -0.54 -22.20
N THR A 35 -25.20 -0.95 -21.76
CA THR A 35 -26.45 -0.16 -21.75
C THR A 35 -26.39 1.04 -20.79
N LYS A 36 -25.53 2.00 -21.08
CA LYS A 36 -25.28 3.25 -20.35
C LYS A 36 -24.65 4.27 -21.31
N PRO A 37 -24.80 5.58 -21.06
CA PRO A 37 -23.99 6.56 -21.79
C PRO A 37 -22.49 6.29 -21.58
N PRO A 38 -21.64 6.48 -22.61
CA PRO A 38 -20.19 6.30 -22.48
C PRO A 38 -19.61 7.11 -21.31
N GLY A 39 -18.82 6.47 -20.46
CA GLY A 39 -18.19 7.11 -19.29
C GLY A 39 -19.11 7.40 -18.10
N ALA A 40 -20.41 7.07 -18.17
CA ALA A 40 -21.37 7.40 -17.10
C ALA A 40 -21.09 6.72 -15.74
N LEU A 41 -20.29 5.65 -15.70
CA LEU A 41 -19.86 5.01 -14.44
C LEU A 41 -18.49 5.51 -13.94
N GLY A 42 -17.86 6.46 -14.65
CA GLY A 42 -16.63 7.12 -14.24
C GLY A 42 -15.51 6.15 -13.88
N GLN A 43 -14.99 6.25 -12.65
CA GLN A 43 -13.86 5.43 -12.19
C GLN A 43 -14.15 3.92 -12.12
N LEU A 44 -15.41 3.50 -12.01
CA LEU A 44 -15.71 2.06 -12.07
C LEU A 44 -15.31 1.48 -13.43
N GLU A 45 -15.35 2.28 -14.50
CA GLU A 45 -14.93 1.84 -15.83
C GLU A 45 -13.42 1.65 -15.92
N THR A 46 -12.66 2.62 -15.40
CA THR A 46 -11.20 2.56 -15.42
C THR A 46 -10.65 1.47 -14.49
N LEU A 47 -11.34 1.16 -13.39
CA LEU A 47 -10.99 0.04 -12.51
C LEU A 47 -11.16 -1.32 -13.21
N ALA A 48 -12.21 -1.49 -14.01
CA ALA A 48 -12.41 -2.71 -14.80
C ALA A 48 -11.32 -2.86 -15.87
N GLU A 49 -10.99 -1.78 -16.59
CA GLU A 49 -9.89 -1.75 -17.56
C GLU A 49 -8.54 -2.06 -16.91
N PHE A 50 -8.27 -1.50 -15.73
CA PHE A 50 -7.04 -1.74 -14.97
C PHE A 50 -6.89 -3.22 -14.61
N MET A 51 -7.95 -3.82 -14.05
CA MET A 51 -7.97 -5.25 -13.75
C MET A 51 -7.80 -6.10 -15.01
N ALA A 52 -8.42 -5.71 -16.13
CA ALA A 52 -8.35 -6.45 -17.38
C ALA A 52 -6.91 -6.56 -17.88
N GLY A 53 -6.16 -5.45 -17.83
CA GLY A 53 -4.75 -5.42 -18.22
C GLY A 53 -3.86 -6.32 -17.36
N TRP A 54 -4.01 -6.28 -16.03
CA TRP A 54 -3.20 -7.09 -15.13
C TRP A 54 -3.58 -8.57 -15.11
N ARG A 55 -4.87 -8.88 -15.25
CA ARG A 55 -5.37 -10.26 -15.33
C ARG A 55 -5.34 -10.82 -16.76
N LYS A 56 -4.93 -10.02 -17.74
CA LYS A 56 -4.79 -10.38 -19.17
C LYS A 56 -6.06 -11.00 -19.76
N THR A 57 -7.21 -10.45 -19.40
CA THR A 57 -8.53 -10.88 -19.89
C THR A 57 -9.44 -9.68 -20.01
N ALA A 58 -10.27 -9.65 -21.05
CA ALA A 58 -11.22 -8.57 -21.28
C ALA A 58 -12.35 -8.52 -20.23
N ARG A 59 -12.57 -9.59 -19.46
CA ARG A 59 -13.62 -9.72 -18.45
C ARG A 59 -13.02 -10.32 -17.17
N PRO A 60 -12.23 -9.54 -16.42
CA PRO A 60 -11.57 -10.03 -15.22
C PRO A 60 -12.58 -10.29 -14.10
N GLU A 61 -12.28 -11.25 -13.23
CA GLU A 61 -13.04 -11.56 -12.02
C GLU A 61 -12.08 -11.64 -10.84
N ILE A 62 -12.60 -11.44 -9.63
CA ILE A 62 -11.84 -11.64 -8.38
C ILE A 62 -12.42 -12.89 -7.71
N THR A 63 -11.77 -14.03 -7.96
CA THR A 63 -12.12 -15.29 -7.32
C THR A 63 -11.44 -15.39 -5.96
N ARG A 64 -10.18 -14.93 -5.86
CA ARG A 64 -9.39 -14.94 -4.61
C ARG A 64 -8.85 -13.57 -4.29
N ALA A 65 -9.13 -13.08 -3.09
CA ALA A 65 -8.49 -11.89 -2.55
C ALA A 65 -7.74 -12.29 -1.27
N GLN A 66 -6.48 -11.90 -1.19
CA GLN A 66 -5.65 -12.10 -0.01
C GLN A 66 -5.49 -10.76 0.72
N ALA A 67 -5.54 -10.76 2.05
CA ALA A 67 -5.17 -9.59 2.84
C ALA A 67 -3.99 -9.92 3.75
N LEU A 68 -2.94 -9.09 3.70
CA LEU A 68 -1.74 -9.25 4.50
C LEU A 68 -1.50 -8.01 5.36
N VAL A 69 -1.41 -8.22 6.67
CA VAL A 69 -1.01 -7.17 7.62
C VAL A 69 0.36 -7.52 8.20
N PHE A 70 1.32 -6.63 7.99
CA PHE A 70 2.66 -6.77 8.57
C PHE A 70 2.78 -5.87 9.79
N ALA A 71 3.26 -6.42 10.90
CA ALA A 71 3.42 -5.70 12.15
C ALA A 71 4.89 -5.59 12.56
N GLY A 72 5.34 -4.39 12.91
CA GLY A 72 6.72 -4.09 13.29
C GLY A 72 6.80 -3.01 14.37
N ASN A 73 7.90 -2.98 15.12
CA ASN A 73 8.17 -1.97 16.14
C ASN A 73 9.37 -1.11 15.75
N HIS A 74 9.37 0.16 16.19
CA HIS A 74 10.34 1.16 15.75
C HIS A 74 11.14 1.78 16.89
N GLY A 75 12.46 1.83 16.72
CA GLY A 75 13.38 2.48 17.67
C GLY A 75 13.14 3.98 17.83
N ILE A 76 12.59 4.65 16.80
CA ILE A 76 12.24 6.08 16.86
C ILE A 76 11.28 6.43 18.01
N CYS A 77 10.53 5.45 18.53
CA CYS A 77 9.69 5.63 19.71
C CYS A 77 10.46 6.09 20.95
N ALA A 78 11.78 5.85 21.02
CA ALA A 78 12.65 6.38 22.08
C ALA A 78 12.65 7.92 22.13
N GLN A 79 12.32 8.60 21.03
CA GLN A 79 12.20 10.06 20.93
C GLN A 79 10.83 10.59 21.38
N GLY A 80 9.94 9.74 21.92
CA GLY A 80 8.63 10.17 22.44
C GLY A 80 7.65 10.63 21.36
N VAL A 81 7.78 10.09 20.14
CA VAL A 81 7.00 10.47 18.95
C VAL A 81 5.59 9.88 18.91
N ASN A 82 5.23 9.01 19.87
CA ASN A 82 3.92 8.38 19.96
C ASN A 82 3.46 8.29 21.42
N PRO A 83 2.17 8.53 21.72
CA PRO A 83 1.67 8.51 23.10
C PRO A 83 1.44 7.10 23.65
N PHE A 84 1.35 6.08 22.80
CA PHE A 84 1.12 4.69 23.20
C PHE A 84 2.43 3.90 23.35
N PRO A 85 2.49 2.94 24.30
CA PRO A 85 3.66 2.08 24.46
C PRO A 85 3.77 1.03 23.35
N GLN A 86 4.99 0.64 22.99
CA GLN A 86 5.25 -0.31 21.89
C GLN A 86 4.60 -1.70 22.08
N LYS A 87 4.28 -2.10 23.31
CA LYS A 87 3.53 -3.35 23.59
C LYS A 87 2.14 -3.38 22.94
N VAL A 88 1.56 -2.23 22.59
CA VAL A 88 0.28 -2.14 21.89
C VAL A 88 0.33 -2.83 20.52
N THR A 89 1.49 -2.84 19.85
CA THR A 89 1.66 -3.56 18.58
C THR A 89 1.34 -5.06 18.76
N ALA A 90 1.92 -5.72 19.77
CA ALA A 90 1.64 -7.13 20.04
C ALA A 90 0.19 -7.38 20.47
N GLN A 91 -0.41 -6.45 21.23
CA GLN A 91 -1.82 -6.54 21.64
C GLN A 91 -2.76 -6.45 20.44
N MET A 92 -2.48 -5.57 19.47
CA MET A 92 -3.27 -5.50 18.24
C MET A 92 -3.07 -6.71 17.36
N VAL A 93 -1.86 -7.27 17.29
CA VAL A 93 -1.63 -8.57 16.60
C VAL A 93 -2.51 -9.67 17.20
N ALA A 94 -2.58 -9.76 18.54
CA ALA A 94 -3.49 -10.70 19.20
C ALA A 94 -4.97 -10.40 18.88
N ASN A 95 -5.36 -9.12 18.80
CA ASN A 95 -6.72 -8.73 18.41
C ASN A 95 -7.06 -9.12 16.97
N PHE A 96 -6.12 -8.97 16.02
CA PHE A 96 -6.31 -9.44 14.64
C PHE A 96 -6.50 -10.96 14.58
N GLN A 97 -5.68 -11.72 15.32
CA GLN A 97 -5.77 -13.17 15.41
C GLN A 97 -7.08 -13.64 16.04
N ALA A 98 -7.61 -12.87 17.01
CA ALA A 98 -8.90 -13.12 17.63
C ALA A 98 -10.10 -12.69 16.76
N GLY A 99 -9.87 -12.07 15.60
CA GLY A 99 -10.95 -11.63 14.72
C GLY A 99 -11.66 -10.34 15.14
N GLY A 100 -11.06 -9.57 16.05
CA GLY A 100 -11.71 -8.44 16.74
C GLY A 100 -11.48 -7.06 16.12
N ALA A 101 -10.59 -6.91 15.13
CA ALA A 101 -10.27 -5.61 14.55
C ALA A 101 -11.19 -5.23 13.37
N ALA A 102 -11.07 -3.98 12.92
CA ALA A 102 -11.84 -3.46 11.79
C ALA A 102 -11.50 -4.19 10.49
N ILE A 103 -10.21 -4.42 10.22
CA ILE A 103 -9.76 -5.18 9.05
C ILE A 103 -10.37 -6.59 9.00
N ASN A 104 -10.54 -7.27 10.15
CA ASN A 104 -11.18 -8.58 10.18
C ASN A 104 -12.64 -8.52 9.67
N GLN A 105 -13.40 -7.49 10.07
CA GLN A 105 -14.80 -7.36 9.65
C GLN A 105 -14.89 -7.01 8.16
N LEU A 106 -14.04 -6.09 7.70
CA LEU A 106 -14.03 -5.64 6.31
C LEU A 106 -13.57 -6.74 5.36
N CYS A 107 -12.53 -7.51 5.73
CA CYS A 107 -12.11 -8.69 4.98
C CYS A 107 -13.23 -9.75 4.90
N ARG A 108 -13.95 -10.01 6.00
CA ARG A 108 -15.05 -10.97 6.01
C ARG A 108 -16.17 -10.58 5.05
N VAL A 109 -16.59 -9.32 5.05
CA VAL A 109 -17.68 -8.84 4.19
C VAL A 109 -17.25 -8.77 2.72
N ASN A 110 -15.99 -8.41 2.44
CA ASN A 110 -15.49 -8.25 1.07
C ASN A 110 -14.81 -9.51 0.50
N GLY A 111 -14.81 -10.62 1.24
CA GLY A 111 -14.26 -11.90 0.82
C GLY A 111 -12.76 -11.85 0.57
N ALA A 112 -11.99 -11.43 1.58
CA ALA A 112 -10.53 -11.47 1.56
C ALA A 112 -9.98 -12.33 2.71
N ASP A 113 -9.03 -13.21 2.39
CA ASP A 113 -8.40 -14.10 3.35
C ASP A 113 -7.28 -13.35 4.09
N LEU A 114 -7.55 -12.97 5.34
CA LEU A 114 -6.63 -12.18 6.17
C LEU A 114 -5.58 -13.05 6.86
N ARG A 115 -4.31 -12.65 6.71
CA ARG A 115 -3.17 -13.17 7.48
C ARG A 115 -2.37 -12.03 8.07
N VAL A 116 -1.86 -12.24 9.29
CA VAL A 116 -1.07 -11.26 10.02
C VAL A 116 0.31 -11.82 10.33
N PHE A 117 1.34 -10.99 10.11
CA PHE A 117 2.74 -11.34 10.29
C PHE A 117 3.39 -10.40 11.28
N ALA A 118 3.86 -10.94 12.41
CA ALA A 118 4.62 -10.20 13.41
C ALA A 118 6.13 -10.29 13.09
N LEU A 119 6.78 -9.15 12.86
CA LEU A 119 8.18 -9.06 12.45
C LEU A 119 9.04 -8.59 13.62
N GLU A 120 9.55 -9.57 14.38
CA GLU A 120 10.49 -9.34 15.48
C GLU A 120 10.05 -8.24 16.48
N LEU A 121 8.81 -8.31 16.98
CA LEU A 121 8.22 -7.24 17.80
C LEU A 121 9.02 -6.92 19.08
N GLU A 122 9.74 -7.89 19.64
CA GLU A 122 10.61 -7.71 20.80
C GLU A 122 11.96 -7.04 20.47
N ARG A 123 12.29 -6.93 19.18
CA ARG A 123 13.49 -6.28 18.67
C ARG A 123 13.09 -5.16 17.69
N PRO A 124 12.71 -3.97 18.20
CA PRO A 124 12.41 -2.82 17.36
C PRO A 124 13.55 -2.53 16.38
N THR A 125 13.26 -1.83 15.28
CA THR A 125 14.33 -1.26 14.46
C THR A 125 15.18 -0.30 15.27
N GLN A 126 16.37 0.05 14.77
CA GLN A 126 17.18 1.07 15.43
C GLN A 126 16.49 2.44 15.34
N ASP A 127 16.82 3.32 16.29
CA ASP A 127 16.42 4.72 16.20
C ASP A 127 17.14 5.39 15.04
N PHE A 128 16.38 5.81 14.02
CA PHE A 128 16.97 6.39 12.81
C PHE A 128 17.71 7.71 13.04
N THR A 129 17.52 8.36 14.20
CA THR A 129 18.29 9.54 14.59
C THR A 129 19.72 9.19 15.02
N GLN A 130 19.98 7.93 15.38
CA GLN A 130 21.26 7.43 15.91
C GLN A 130 21.99 6.48 14.95
N ALA A 131 21.27 5.70 14.14
CA ALA A 131 21.82 4.74 13.18
C ALA A 131 20.84 4.57 12.00
N PRO A 132 21.15 3.83 10.92
CA PRO A 132 20.11 3.37 10.01
C PRO A 132 19.11 2.49 10.77
N ALA A 133 17.81 2.62 10.48
CA ALA A 133 16.76 1.84 11.14
C ALA A 133 17.00 0.32 10.98
N MET A 134 17.47 -0.10 9.82
CA MET A 134 17.82 -1.48 9.50
C MET A 134 19.13 -1.51 8.71
N SER A 135 19.90 -2.59 8.87
CA SER A 135 20.92 -2.93 7.89
C SER A 135 20.30 -3.33 6.54
N GLU A 136 21.10 -3.32 5.47
CA GLU A 136 20.65 -3.82 4.16
C GLU A 136 20.17 -5.28 4.26
N ALA A 137 20.93 -6.15 4.94
CA ALA A 137 20.56 -7.55 5.13
C ALA A 137 19.23 -7.71 5.87
N GLU A 138 18.98 -6.94 6.93
CA GLU A 138 17.70 -6.95 7.64
C GLU A 138 16.54 -6.45 6.77
N THR A 139 16.80 -5.42 5.95
CA THR A 139 15.80 -4.87 5.03
C THR A 139 15.40 -5.90 3.98
N LEU A 140 16.38 -6.56 3.36
CA LEU A 140 16.16 -7.62 2.36
C LEU A 140 15.46 -8.84 2.97
N GLU A 141 15.80 -9.21 4.20
CA GLU A 141 15.14 -10.31 4.90
C GLU A 141 13.66 -10.00 5.17
N ALA A 142 13.36 -8.79 5.65
CA ALA A 142 11.97 -8.37 5.84
C ALA A 142 11.19 -8.32 4.51
N MET A 143 11.81 -7.83 3.43
CA MET A 143 11.24 -7.91 2.09
C MET A 143 10.97 -9.36 1.67
N ARG A 144 11.89 -10.29 1.95
CA ARG A 144 11.73 -11.71 1.63
C ARG A 144 10.54 -12.31 2.37
N ILE A 145 10.36 -12.00 3.65
CA ILE A 145 9.18 -12.43 4.42
C ILE A 145 7.88 -11.93 3.77
N GLY A 146 7.85 -10.66 3.33
CA GLY A 146 6.71 -10.11 2.63
C GLY A 146 6.42 -10.78 1.28
N ALA A 147 7.47 -11.06 0.51
CA ALA A 147 7.36 -11.76 -0.77
C ALA A 147 6.88 -13.21 -0.61
N ASP A 148 7.40 -13.93 0.38
CA ASP A 148 7.05 -15.33 0.66
C ASP A 148 5.63 -15.48 1.25
N ALA A 149 5.05 -14.39 1.78
CA ALA A 149 3.68 -14.37 2.31
C ALA A 149 2.60 -14.32 1.21
N VAL A 150 2.94 -13.89 -0.01
CA VAL A 150 1.99 -13.72 -1.11
C VAL A 150 1.53 -15.07 -1.65
N ASP A 151 0.22 -15.30 -1.72
CA ASP A 151 -0.36 -16.42 -2.45
C ASP A 151 -0.35 -16.12 -3.96
N PRO A 152 0.45 -16.83 -4.78
CA PRO A 152 0.52 -16.59 -6.22
C PRO A 152 -0.81 -16.87 -6.95
N GLN A 153 -1.79 -17.50 -6.30
CA GLN A 153 -3.13 -17.75 -6.85
C GLN A 153 -4.13 -16.61 -6.58
N ALA A 154 -3.77 -15.59 -5.81
CA ALA A 154 -4.65 -14.46 -5.57
C ALA A 154 -4.84 -13.61 -6.85
N ASP A 155 -6.02 -13.02 -7.01
CA ASP A 155 -6.28 -12.03 -8.06
C ASP A 155 -5.96 -10.62 -7.57
N VAL A 156 -6.21 -10.38 -6.27
CA VAL A 156 -6.00 -9.11 -5.59
C VAL A 156 -5.31 -9.35 -4.24
N LEU A 157 -4.35 -8.49 -3.93
CA LEU A 157 -3.67 -8.42 -2.65
C LEU A 157 -4.00 -7.11 -1.94
N VAL A 158 -4.61 -7.19 -0.76
CA VAL A 158 -4.83 -6.08 0.17
C VAL A 158 -3.65 -6.02 1.12
N LEU A 159 -3.00 -4.86 1.21
CA LEU A 159 -1.87 -4.65 2.11
C LEU A 159 -2.22 -3.70 3.25
N GLY A 160 -1.83 -4.09 4.46
CA GLY A 160 -1.96 -3.31 5.67
C GLY A 160 -0.73 -3.41 6.54
N GLU A 161 -0.69 -2.57 7.55
CA GLU A 161 0.43 -2.47 8.49
C GLU A 161 -0.07 -2.25 9.92
N MET A 162 0.81 -2.51 10.88
CA MET A 162 0.59 -2.20 12.28
C MET A 162 1.93 -1.91 12.97
N GLY A 163 2.08 -0.73 13.56
CA GLY A 163 3.32 -0.40 14.27
C GLY A 163 3.20 0.87 15.08
N ILE A 164 3.55 0.80 16.36
CA ILE A 164 3.63 2.02 17.17
C ILE A 164 4.78 2.89 16.67
N GLY A 165 4.46 4.13 16.26
CA GLY A 165 5.42 5.12 15.74
C GLY A 165 5.55 5.15 14.21
N ASN A 166 4.88 4.25 13.49
CA ASN A 166 5.01 4.11 12.04
C ASN A 166 4.50 5.31 11.23
N SER A 167 3.62 6.15 11.77
CA SER A 167 3.22 7.42 11.12
C SER A 167 4.41 8.37 10.98
N THR A 168 5.30 8.39 11.98
CA THR A 168 6.54 9.18 11.96
C THR A 168 7.51 8.62 10.94
N VAL A 169 7.62 7.28 10.88
CA VAL A 169 8.42 6.56 9.88
C VAL A 169 7.92 6.85 8.46
N ALA A 170 6.61 6.78 8.24
CA ALA A 170 5.98 7.08 6.96
C ALA A 170 6.25 8.52 6.51
N ALA A 171 6.10 9.49 7.41
CA ALA A 171 6.43 10.89 7.14
C ALA A 171 7.93 11.09 6.85
N ALA A 172 8.81 10.42 7.59
CA ALA A 172 10.26 10.46 7.34
C ALA A 172 10.61 9.90 5.95
N MET A 173 10.03 8.76 5.57
CA MET A 173 10.22 8.14 4.27
C MET A 173 9.69 9.04 3.14
N ALA A 174 8.48 9.57 3.27
CA ALA A 174 7.91 10.46 2.27
C ALA A 174 8.75 11.74 2.08
N ALA A 175 9.15 12.37 3.18
CA ALA A 175 10.04 13.54 3.14
C ALA A 175 11.43 13.20 2.56
N GLY A 176 11.99 12.03 2.90
CA GLY A 176 13.27 11.58 2.37
C GLY A 176 13.25 11.27 0.87
N LEU A 177 12.12 10.79 0.36
CA LEU A 177 11.94 10.48 -1.06
C LEU A 177 11.61 11.73 -1.90
N PHE A 178 10.77 12.62 -1.39
CA PHE A 178 10.16 13.69 -2.19
C PHE A 178 10.50 15.11 -1.70
N GLY A 179 11.20 15.25 -0.58
CA GLY A 179 11.55 16.55 0.00
C GLY A 179 10.32 17.38 0.43
N GLY A 180 10.47 18.70 0.41
CA GLY A 180 9.45 19.66 0.82
C GLY A 180 9.41 19.89 2.34
N ASP A 181 8.42 20.69 2.78
CA ASP A 181 8.24 21.01 4.20
C ASP A 181 7.75 19.79 4.99
N LEU A 182 8.34 19.56 6.16
CA LEU A 182 7.95 18.48 7.06
C LEU A 182 6.55 18.68 7.65
N ALA A 183 6.12 19.92 7.82
CA ALA A 183 4.76 20.22 8.28
C ALA A 183 3.69 19.65 7.33
N ASP A 184 4.00 19.46 6.05
CA ASP A 184 3.10 18.86 5.07
C ASP A 184 2.99 17.33 5.23
N TRP A 185 4.02 16.69 5.79
CA TRP A 185 4.10 15.23 5.88
C TRP A 185 3.64 14.70 7.24
N VAL A 186 3.87 15.46 8.31
CA VAL A 186 3.65 15.00 9.67
C VAL A 186 2.21 15.26 10.11
N GLY A 187 1.51 14.19 10.47
CA GLY A 187 0.18 14.24 11.06
C GLY A 187 0.11 13.78 12.52
N PRO A 188 -1.06 13.95 13.16
CA PRO A 188 -1.28 13.54 14.54
C PRO A 188 -1.19 12.01 14.71
N GLY A 189 -1.35 11.21 13.65
CA GLY A 189 -1.35 9.75 13.73
C GLY A 189 -2.42 9.26 14.70
N THR A 190 -2.00 8.53 15.73
CA THR A 190 -2.88 8.01 16.78
C THR A 190 -3.36 9.04 17.81
N GLY A 191 -3.13 10.35 17.57
CA GLY A 191 -3.65 11.45 18.39
C GLY A 191 -2.59 12.25 19.14
N SER A 192 -1.42 12.47 18.53
CA SER A 192 -0.38 13.34 19.09
C SER A 192 -0.88 14.79 19.28
N ASP A 193 -0.51 15.39 20.41
CA ASP A 193 -0.71 16.80 20.72
C ASP A 193 0.37 17.68 20.07
N ALA A 194 0.28 19.01 20.19
CA ALA A 194 1.25 19.94 19.60
C ALA A 194 2.71 19.66 20.04
N PRO A 195 3.01 19.41 21.34
CA PRO A 195 4.34 18.95 21.75
C PRO A 195 4.77 17.62 21.09
N GLY A 196 3.85 16.65 20.96
CA GLY A 196 4.11 15.40 20.24
C GLY A 196 4.44 15.62 18.77
N MET A 197 3.72 16.52 18.11
CA MET A 197 3.99 16.92 16.72
C MET A 197 5.38 17.56 16.58
N ALA A 198 5.76 18.44 17.50
CA ALA A 198 7.11 19.03 17.50
C ALA A 198 8.21 17.98 17.67
N ARG A 199 8.02 16.99 18.57
CA ARG A 199 8.95 15.85 18.71
C ARG A 199 9.05 15.01 17.44
N LYS A 200 7.93 14.75 16.76
CA LYS A 200 7.92 14.04 15.47
C LYS A 200 8.75 14.78 14.42
N ILE A 201 8.50 16.08 14.24
CA ILE A 201 9.22 16.91 13.28
C ILE A 201 10.72 16.91 13.58
N ALA A 202 11.11 17.20 14.83
CA ALA A 202 12.52 17.23 15.23
C ALA A 202 13.22 15.88 15.01
N ALA A 203 12.54 14.77 15.31
CA ALA A 203 13.08 13.43 15.08
C ALA A 203 13.30 13.16 13.58
N ILE A 204 12.34 13.54 12.72
CA ILE A 204 12.43 13.40 11.27
C ILE A 204 13.56 14.27 10.71
N GLU A 205 13.69 15.53 11.14
CA GLU A 205 14.79 16.42 10.76
C GLU A 205 16.14 15.80 11.07
N ALA A 206 16.32 15.29 12.29
CA ALA A 206 17.56 14.63 12.70
C ALA A 206 17.86 13.38 11.86
N GLY A 207 16.85 12.55 11.58
CA GLY A 207 16.97 11.38 10.71
C GLY A 207 17.37 11.74 9.29
N LEU A 208 16.68 12.69 8.66
CA LEU A 208 17.00 13.17 7.32
C LEU A 208 18.40 13.78 7.25
N ALA A 209 18.79 14.55 8.27
CA ALA A 209 20.11 15.17 8.33
C ALA A 209 21.24 14.14 8.46
N ARG A 210 21.02 13.05 9.20
CA ARG A 210 21.96 11.94 9.34
C ARG A 210 22.11 11.14 8.06
N HIS A 211 20.99 10.91 7.37
CA HIS A 211 20.91 9.99 6.22
C HIS A 211 20.81 10.71 4.87
N LYS A 212 21.36 11.93 4.74
CA LYS A 212 21.29 12.77 3.51
C LYS A 212 21.74 12.07 2.22
N GLY A 213 22.57 11.03 2.31
CA GLY A 213 23.06 10.27 1.15
C GLY A 213 22.14 9.12 0.71
N ALA A 214 21.14 8.75 1.51
CA ALA A 214 20.24 7.65 1.19
C ALA A 214 19.32 8.02 0.02
N LYS A 215 19.11 7.07 -0.90
CA LYS A 215 18.28 7.23 -2.11
C LYS A 215 17.52 5.95 -2.41
N GLY A 216 16.38 6.05 -3.10
CA GLY A 216 15.57 4.89 -3.49
C GLY A 216 15.30 3.96 -2.30
N MET A 217 15.61 2.67 -2.47
CA MET A 217 15.47 1.66 -1.41
C MET A 217 16.38 1.89 -0.20
N GLY A 218 17.46 2.66 -0.33
CA GLY A 218 18.28 3.08 0.81
C GLY A 218 17.52 3.94 1.83
N ILE A 219 16.49 4.67 1.40
CA ILE A 219 15.61 5.42 2.32
C ILE A 219 14.82 4.46 3.21
N LEU A 220 14.34 3.33 2.67
CA LEU A 220 13.64 2.31 3.45
C LEU A 220 14.56 1.71 4.53
N ALA A 221 15.81 1.40 4.19
CA ALA A 221 16.77 0.87 5.17
C ALA A 221 17.12 1.92 6.24
N ALA A 222 17.31 3.18 5.83
CA ALA A 222 17.73 4.25 6.72
C ALA A 222 16.63 4.71 7.68
N LEU A 223 15.40 4.90 7.18
CA LEU A 223 14.32 5.58 7.89
C LEU A 223 13.10 4.69 8.15
N GLY A 224 12.99 3.55 7.46
CA GLY A 224 11.81 2.69 7.46
C GLY A 224 11.70 1.75 8.65
N GLY A 225 10.93 0.68 8.44
CA GLY A 225 10.75 -0.41 9.40
C GLY A 225 10.57 -1.76 8.69
N ARG A 226 10.56 -2.83 9.49
CA ARG A 226 10.49 -4.21 8.97
C ARG A 226 9.17 -4.46 8.24
N GLU A 227 8.08 -3.89 8.73
CA GLU A 227 6.76 -4.02 8.12
C GLU A 227 6.62 -3.22 6.82
N GLN A 228 7.24 -2.03 6.72
CA GLN A 228 7.32 -1.30 5.45
C GLN A 228 8.16 -2.09 4.43
N ALA A 229 9.25 -2.72 4.88
CA ALA A 229 10.06 -3.56 4.01
C ALA A 229 9.31 -4.81 3.54
N ALA A 230 8.55 -5.46 4.42
CA ALA A 230 7.68 -6.57 4.03
C ALA A 230 6.61 -6.15 3.02
N ILE A 231 6.00 -4.96 3.18
CA ILE A 231 5.09 -4.40 2.17
C ILE A 231 5.77 -4.29 0.80
N CYS A 232 7.00 -3.75 0.73
CA CYS A 232 7.74 -3.66 -0.52
C CYS A 232 7.98 -5.03 -1.17
N GLY A 233 8.38 -6.03 -0.37
CA GLY A 233 8.56 -7.39 -0.85
C GLY A 233 7.27 -8.02 -1.37
N ALA A 234 6.15 -7.83 -0.67
CA ALA A 234 4.85 -8.32 -1.07
C ALA A 234 4.37 -7.67 -2.39
N VAL A 235 4.59 -6.35 -2.55
CA VAL A 235 4.29 -5.63 -3.80
C VAL A 235 5.05 -6.22 -4.98
N LEU A 236 6.35 -6.49 -4.83
CA LEU A 236 7.18 -7.06 -5.89
C LEU A 236 6.79 -8.51 -6.24
N ALA A 237 6.48 -9.34 -5.23
CA ALA A 237 6.01 -10.70 -5.45
C ALA A 237 4.64 -10.73 -6.13
N ALA A 238 3.72 -9.86 -5.71
CA ALA A 238 2.42 -9.68 -6.37
C ALA A 238 2.59 -9.28 -7.84
N ARG A 239 3.53 -8.37 -8.14
CA ARG A 239 3.84 -7.98 -9.51
C ARG A 239 4.32 -9.14 -10.35
N ALA A 240 5.23 -9.95 -9.82
CA ALA A 240 5.76 -11.13 -10.52
C ALA A 240 4.66 -12.15 -10.87
N ALA A 241 3.58 -12.20 -10.07
CA ALA A 241 2.43 -13.07 -10.28
C ALA A 241 1.24 -12.39 -11.02
N GLY A 242 1.39 -11.14 -11.47
CA GLY A 242 0.30 -10.39 -12.15
C GLY A 242 -0.91 -10.10 -11.25
N ILE A 243 -0.69 -10.03 -9.94
CA ILE A 243 -1.72 -9.77 -8.91
C ILE A 243 -1.86 -8.27 -8.77
N VAL A 244 -3.08 -7.74 -8.73
CA VAL A 244 -3.31 -6.31 -8.45
C VAL A 244 -3.18 -6.05 -6.95
N VAL A 245 -2.47 -5.01 -6.56
CA VAL A 245 -2.30 -4.63 -5.14
C VAL A 245 -3.19 -3.45 -4.80
N LEU A 246 -3.94 -3.56 -3.69
CA LEU A 246 -4.61 -2.44 -3.02
C LEU A 246 -3.75 -2.00 -1.84
N LEU A 247 -3.09 -0.85 -1.98
CA LEU A 247 -2.40 -0.18 -0.88
C LEU A 247 -3.42 0.58 -0.03
N ASP A 248 -3.26 0.59 1.29
CA ASP A 248 -4.23 1.18 2.21
C ASP A 248 -4.19 2.71 2.26
N GLY A 249 -3.80 3.27 3.41
CA GLY A 249 -3.65 4.69 3.63
C GLY A 249 -2.20 5.15 3.61
N PHE A 250 -1.93 6.26 4.29
CA PHE A 250 -0.65 6.97 4.25
C PHE A 250 0.57 6.08 4.52
N ILE A 251 0.53 5.27 5.58
CA ILE A 251 1.69 4.47 6.01
C ILE A 251 2.00 3.37 4.98
N CYS A 252 0.97 2.64 4.54
CA CYS A 252 1.13 1.60 3.50
C CYS A 252 1.61 2.19 2.17
N THR A 253 1.08 3.34 1.77
CA THR A 253 1.51 4.04 0.54
C THR A 253 2.94 4.55 0.67
N ALA A 254 3.34 5.11 1.82
CA ALA A 254 4.69 5.60 2.07
C ALA A 254 5.72 4.46 2.06
N ALA A 255 5.36 3.28 2.57
CA ALA A 255 6.17 2.07 2.44
C ALA A 255 6.44 1.74 0.97
N ALA A 256 5.37 1.59 0.18
CA ALA A 256 5.47 1.26 -1.24
C ALA A 256 6.17 2.36 -2.07
N ALA A 257 6.12 3.63 -1.64
CA ALA A 257 6.80 4.74 -2.31
C ALA A 257 8.34 4.57 -2.37
N ALA A 258 8.94 3.75 -1.49
CA ALA A 258 10.36 3.41 -1.61
C ALA A 258 10.66 2.67 -2.93
N LEU A 259 9.73 1.81 -3.40
CA LEU A 259 9.84 1.16 -4.70
C LEU A 259 9.71 2.19 -5.83
N HIS A 260 8.80 3.15 -5.73
CA HIS A 260 8.70 4.24 -6.71
C HIS A 260 9.98 5.08 -6.79
N GLY A 261 10.63 5.33 -5.64
CA GLY A 261 11.94 5.98 -5.59
C GLY A 261 13.07 5.16 -6.23
N ALA A 262 12.90 3.84 -6.39
CA ALA A 262 13.83 2.97 -7.10
C ALA A 262 13.52 2.94 -8.61
N ASP A 263 12.26 2.67 -8.98
CA ASP A 263 11.72 2.81 -10.32
C ASP A 263 10.19 2.99 -10.25
N PRO A 264 9.62 4.09 -10.80
CA PRO A 264 8.19 4.36 -10.74
C PRO A 264 7.29 3.22 -11.23
N ARG A 265 7.75 2.45 -12.24
CA ARG A 265 6.99 1.36 -12.87
C ARG A 265 6.69 0.20 -11.93
N LEU A 266 7.46 0.08 -10.83
CA LEU A 266 7.26 -0.96 -9.82
C LEU A 266 5.90 -0.85 -9.12
N LEU A 267 5.21 0.28 -9.22
CA LEU A 267 3.87 0.47 -8.67
C LEU A 267 2.75 0.47 -9.74
N ASP A 268 3.02 0.11 -11.01
CA ASP A 268 1.98 0.16 -12.06
C ASP A 268 0.80 -0.80 -11.83
N HIS A 269 1.00 -1.85 -11.01
CA HIS A 269 -0.03 -2.82 -10.61
C HIS A 269 -0.69 -2.47 -9.26
N CYS A 270 -0.33 -1.34 -8.67
CA CYS A 270 -0.87 -0.89 -7.40
C CYS A 270 -1.95 0.18 -7.61
N LEU A 271 -3.10 -0.04 -6.97
CA LEU A 271 -4.14 0.94 -6.72
C LEU A 271 -4.06 1.43 -5.27
N ILE A 272 -4.60 2.62 -5.02
CA ILE A 272 -4.69 3.19 -3.67
C ILE A 272 -6.13 3.03 -3.19
N GLY A 273 -6.30 2.36 -2.06
CA GLY A 273 -7.60 2.03 -1.48
C GLY A 273 -8.35 3.28 -1.05
N HIS A 274 -7.74 4.09 -0.17
CA HIS A 274 -8.39 5.31 0.30
C HIS A 274 -7.42 6.47 0.51
N GLN A 275 -7.89 7.69 0.30
CA GLN A 275 -7.18 8.88 0.72
C GLN A 275 -7.34 9.02 2.24
N SER A 276 -6.33 8.59 2.99
CA SER A 276 -6.20 8.86 4.42
C SER A 276 -6.37 10.34 4.79
N ALA A 277 -6.94 10.59 5.97
CA ALA A 277 -7.01 11.90 6.59
C ALA A 277 -5.66 12.40 7.15
N GLU A 278 -4.61 11.58 7.11
CA GLU A 278 -3.25 12.05 7.40
C GLU A 278 -2.82 13.11 6.35
N PRO A 279 -2.28 14.27 6.79
CA PRO A 279 -2.07 15.43 5.92
C PRO A 279 -1.14 15.13 4.75
N GLY A 280 -0.11 14.32 4.99
CA GLY A 280 0.89 13.95 3.99
C GLY A 280 0.37 13.04 2.88
N HIS A 281 -0.81 12.42 3.03
CA HIS A 281 -1.21 11.41 2.06
C HIS A 281 -1.58 12.02 0.70
N ARG A 282 -2.32 13.14 0.67
CA ARG A 282 -2.67 13.79 -0.60
C ARG A 282 -1.41 14.16 -1.40
N LYS A 283 -0.46 14.82 -0.74
CA LYS A 283 0.84 15.18 -1.32
C LYS A 283 1.63 13.95 -1.78
N LEU A 284 1.57 12.85 -1.03
CA LEU A 284 2.20 11.59 -1.44
C LEU A 284 1.57 11.05 -2.73
N LEU A 285 0.24 11.07 -2.83
CA LEU A 285 -0.48 10.61 -4.03
C LEU A 285 -0.15 11.46 -5.27
N GLU A 286 -0.05 12.78 -5.10
CA GLU A 286 0.39 13.70 -6.15
C GLU A 286 1.81 13.36 -6.65
N ASN A 287 2.76 13.12 -5.75
CA ASN A 287 4.13 12.73 -6.11
C ASN A 287 4.21 11.36 -6.81
N LEU A 288 3.28 10.45 -6.50
CA LEU A 288 3.19 9.13 -7.13
C LEU A 288 2.38 9.14 -8.43
N GLY A 289 1.72 10.26 -8.79
CA GLY A 289 0.80 10.31 -9.93
C GLY A 289 -0.40 9.35 -9.79
N LYS A 290 -0.86 9.11 -8.55
CA LYS A 290 -1.95 8.17 -8.25
C LYS A 290 -3.13 8.89 -7.62
N SER A 291 -4.31 8.28 -7.73
CA SER A 291 -5.53 8.70 -7.03
C SER A 291 -6.07 7.53 -6.20
N ALA A 292 -6.75 7.85 -5.11
CA ALA A 292 -7.41 6.85 -4.27
C ALA A 292 -8.82 6.52 -4.79
N ILE A 293 -9.24 5.28 -4.57
CA ILE A 293 -10.60 4.81 -4.90
C ILE A 293 -11.63 5.47 -3.99
N LEU A 294 -11.28 5.71 -2.73
CA LEU A 294 -12.19 6.20 -1.69
C LEU A 294 -11.66 7.46 -0.98
N GLY A 295 -12.58 8.31 -0.53
CA GLY A 295 -12.32 9.40 0.41
C GLY A 295 -13.35 9.38 1.53
N PHE A 296 -12.96 8.90 2.72
CA PHE A 296 -13.84 8.70 3.88
C PHE A 296 -13.26 9.27 5.19
N ASP A 297 -12.24 10.12 5.10
CA ASP A 297 -11.55 10.70 6.27
C ASP A 297 -11.03 9.65 7.27
N MET A 298 -10.78 8.43 6.78
CA MET A 298 -10.22 7.33 7.57
C MET A 298 -8.73 7.56 7.83
N ARG A 299 -8.24 7.09 8.97
CA ARG A 299 -6.81 7.13 9.35
C ARG A 299 -6.42 6.02 10.33
N LEU A 300 -7.13 4.89 10.26
CA LEU A 300 -6.88 3.75 11.15
C LEU A 300 -5.61 2.98 10.74
N GLY A 301 -5.40 2.78 9.44
CA GLY A 301 -4.39 1.85 8.94
C GLY A 301 -4.91 0.42 8.89
N GLU A 302 -4.06 -0.55 9.20
CA GLU A 302 -4.37 -1.98 9.28
C GLU A 302 -4.79 -2.63 7.94
N GLY A 303 -4.80 -1.91 6.82
CA GLY A 303 -5.36 -2.40 5.56
C GLY A 303 -6.85 -2.10 5.40
N SER A 304 -7.46 -1.35 6.33
CA SER A 304 -8.92 -1.20 6.42
C SER A 304 -9.54 -0.48 5.23
N GLY A 305 -8.94 0.61 4.75
CA GLY A 305 -9.40 1.31 3.56
C GLY A 305 -9.16 0.52 2.27
N ALA A 306 -8.06 -0.23 2.17
CA ALA A 306 -7.83 -1.16 1.06
C ALA A 306 -8.85 -2.31 1.04
N ALA A 307 -9.21 -2.88 2.20
CA ALA A 307 -10.25 -3.90 2.29
C ALA A 307 -11.64 -3.35 1.94
N LEU A 308 -11.93 -2.09 2.24
CA LEU A 308 -13.16 -1.43 1.80
C LEU A 308 -13.15 -1.17 0.28
N ALA A 309 -12.02 -0.72 -0.26
CA ALA A 309 -11.85 -0.50 -1.70
C ALA A 309 -11.97 -1.79 -2.53
N LEU A 310 -11.65 -2.95 -1.95
CA LEU A 310 -11.90 -4.25 -2.58
C LEU A 310 -13.39 -4.44 -2.93
N GLY A 311 -14.31 -3.99 -2.08
CA GLY A 311 -15.75 -4.04 -2.36
C GLY A 311 -16.15 -3.18 -3.56
N ILE A 312 -15.54 -1.99 -3.69
CA ILE A 312 -15.75 -1.11 -4.85
C ILE A 312 -15.17 -1.74 -6.11
N LEU A 313 -13.98 -2.32 -6.03
CA LEU A 313 -13.35 -3.01 -7.15
C LEU A 313 -14.19 -4.20 -7.63
N ARG A 314 -14.71 -5.02 -6.71
CA ARG A 314 -15.66 -6.10 -7.04
C ARG A 314 -16.92 -5.54 -7.70
N SER A 315 -17.43 -4.41 -7.24
CA SER A 315 -18.61 -3.76 -7.83
C SER A 315 -18.34 -3.27 -9.26
N ALA A 316 -17.16 -2.69 -9.51
CA ALA A 316 -16.72 -2.31 -10.86
C ALA A 316 -16.74 -3.52 -11.82
N LEU A 317 -16.19 -4.65 -11.38
CA LEU A 317 -16.17 -5.89 -12.17
C LEU A 317 -17.56 -6.49 -12.36
N ALA A 318 -18.42 -6.43 -11.35
CA ALA A 318 -19.80 -6.90 -11.45
C ALA A 318 -20.59 -6.08 -12.49
N CYS A 319 -20.46 -4.75 -12.49
CA CYS A 319 -21.07 -3.91 -13.52
C CYS A 319 -20.49 -4.25 -14.91
N HIS A 320 -19.16 -4.33 -15.04
CA HIS A 320 -18.49 -4.61 -16.29
C HIS A 320 -18.91 -5.96 -16.91
N ASN A 321 -18.93 -7.01 -16.10
CA ASN A 321 -19.21 -8.36 -16.55
C ASN A 321 -20.70 -8.66 -16.64
N GLY A 322 -21.53 -8.05 -15.79
CA GLY A 322 -22.94 -8.41 -15.63
C GLY A 322 -23.94 -7.53 -16.38
N MET A 323 -23.58 -6.29 -16.73
CA MET A 323 -24.47 -5.44 -17.54
C MET A 323 -24.62 -5.99 -18.95
N ALA A 324 -25.83 -5.85 -19.50
CA ALA A 324 -26.10 -6.08 -20.91
C ALA A 324 -25.46 -4.99 -21.77
N THR A 325 -25.18 -5.34 -23.02
CA THR A 325 -24.88 -4.39 -24.09
C THR A 325 -26.15 -3.82 -24.71
N PHE A 326 -26.06 -2.67 -25.39
CA PHE A 326 -27.18 -2.09 -26.14
C PHE A 326 -27.82 -3.12 -27.09
N GLY A 327 -27.00 -3.88 -27.81
CA GLY A 327 -27.44 -4.95 -28.70
C GLY A 327 -28.17 -6.09 -27.98
N GLU A 328 -27.66 -6.56 -26.83
CA GLU A 328 -28.31 -7.62 -26.04
C GLU A 328 -29.64 -7.17 -25.41
N ALA A 329 -29.75 -5.89 -25.05
CA ALA A 329 -30.95 -5.33 -24.43
C ALA A 329 -32.00 -4.85 -25.44
N GLY A 330 -31.69 -4.84 -26.74
CA GLY A 330 -32.58 -4.31 -27.77
C GLY A 330 -32.81 -2.80 -27.65
N VAL A 331 -31.87 -2.08 -27.05
CA VAL A 331 -31.92 -0.62 -26.90
C VAL A 331 -31.15 0.01 -28.06
N SER A 332 -31.75 0.98 -28.74
CA SER A 332 -31.08 1.69 -29.84
C SER A 332 -29.80 2.38 -29.35
N GLU A 333 -28.73 2.23 -30.13
CA GLU A 333 -27.51 3.02 -29.97
C GLU A 333 -27.81 4.50 -30.25
N ALA A 334 -27.22 5.40 -29.47
CA ALA A 334 -27.38 6.85 -29.61
C ALA A 334 -26.35 7.44 -30.58
#